data_AF-A0A2G6LHL4-F1
#
_entry.id   AF-A0A2G6LHL4-F1
#
_cell.length_a   1.000
_cell.length_b   1.000
_cell.length_c   1.000
_cell.angle_alpha   90.00
_cell.angle_beta   90.00
_cell.angle_gamma   90.00
#
_symmetry.space_group_name_H-M   'P 1'
#
loop_
_entity.id
_entity.type
_entity.pdbx_description
1 polymer ?
#
loop_
_entity_poly.entity_id
_entity_poly.type
_entity_poly.pdbx_seq_one_letter_code
_entity_poly.pdbx_strand_id
1 'polypeptide(L)'
;MAYIELIGMLAVLQFFFFGFMTGVARGKAGLKAPAISGDERFERIYRVHVNTLEMLAAFLPSLFIAGKHWSPVVVAVFGLIYLIGRFVYWRAYISNPDKRRFGFMLSMLPTLALIIMAIGGAIMAMQ
;
A
#
# COMPACT_ATOMS: atom_id res chain seq x y z
N MET A 1 17.19 -11.24 -1.00
CA MET A 1 16.22 -11.29 0.11
C MET A 1 16.19 -10.00 0.92
N ALA A 2 17.33 -9.50 1.43
CA ALA A 2 17.37 -8.25 2.22
C ALA A 2 16.62 -7.04 1.60
N TYR A 3 16.73 -6.81 0.28
CA TYR A 3 16.00 -5.72 -0.38
C TYR A 3 14.47 -5.86 -0.31
N ILE A 4 13.99 -7.09 -0.39
CA ILE A 4 12.56 -7.42 -0.36
C ILE A 4 12.02 -7.25 1.07
N GLU A 5 12.76 -7.74 2.05
CA GLU A 5 12.46 -7.58 3.47
C GLU A 5 12.41 -6.10 3.85
N LEU A 6 13.40 -5.32 3.44
CA LEU A 6 13.42 -3.88 3.67
C LEU A 6 12.19 -3.20 3.07
N ILE A 7 11.85 -3.51 1.81
CA ILE A 7 10.67 -2.95 1.15
C ILE A 7 9.37 -3.35 1.87
N GLY A 8 9.25 -4.61 2.28
CA GLY A 8 8.10 -5.09 3.04
C GLY A 8 7.94 -4.31 4.35
N MET A 9 9.03 -4.11 5.08
CA MET A 9 9.01 -3.35 6.34
C MET A 9 8.76 -1.85 6.12
N LEU A 10 9.27 -1.26 5.04
CA LEU A 10 8.95 0.12 4.66
C LEU A 10 7.46 0.28 4.31
N ALA A 11 6.82 -0.72 3.72
CA ALA A 11 5.39 -0.70 3.43
C ALA A 11 4.55 -0.76 4.71
N VAL A 12 4.98 -1.56 5.69
CA VAL A 12 4.38 -1.59 7.03
C VAL A 12 4.55 -0.23 7.72
N LEU A 13 5.75 0.36 7.68
CA LEU A 13 6.00 1.69 8.26
C LEU A 13 5.14 2.78 7.59
N GLN A 14 4.98 2.73 6.27
CA GLN A 14 4.10 3.63 5.53
C GLN A 14 2.63 3.49 5.96
N PHE A 15 2.16 2.27 6.20
CA PHE A 15 0.83 2.04 6.74
C PHE A 15 0.64 2.68 8.13
N PHE A 16 1.59 2.47 9.05
CA PHE A 16 1.59 3.13 10.37
C PHE A 16 1.62 4.66 10.27
N PHE A 17 2.40 5.20 9.35
CA PHE A 17 2.44 6.64 9.08
C PHE A 17 1.05 7.17 8.68
N PHE A 18 0.33 6.50 7.78
CA PHE A 18 -1.03 6.92 7.42
C PHE A 18 -2.02 6.77 8.58
N GLY A 19 -1.90 5.71 9.40
CA GLY A 19 -2.72 5.55 10.61
C GLY A 19 -2.51 6.67 11.62
N PHE A 20 -1.26 7.07 11.86
CA PHE A 20 -0.92 8.23 12.69
C PHE A 20 -1.55 9.52 12.15
N MET A 21 -1.43 9.78 10.84
CA MET A 21 -2.04 10.94 10.19
C MET A 21 -3.57 10.95 10.30
N THR A 22 -4.22 9.78 10.19
CA THR A 22 -5.66 9.63 10.43
C THR A 22 -6.04 9.96 11.88
N GLY A 23 -5.24 9.52 12.86
CA GLY A 23 -5.44 9.85 14.28
C GLY A 23 -5.32 11.34 14.56
N VAL A 24 -4.30 11.99 14.00
CA VAL A 24 -4.13 13.46 14.09
C VAL A 24 -5.32 14.19 13.46
N ALA A 25 -5.78 13.77 12.28
CA ALA A 25 -6.92 14.39 11.62
C ALA A 25 -8.22 14.22 12.42
N ARG A 26 -8.44 13.05 13.04
CA ARG A 26 -9.59 12.81 13.93
C ARG A 26 -9.59 13.80 15.09
N GLY A 27 -8.45 13.96 15.75
CA GLY A 27 -8.31 14.91 16.87
C GLY A 27 -8.60 16.35 16.45
N LYS A 28 -8.08 16.77 15.28
CA LYS A 28 -8.34 18.12 14.73
C LYS A 28 -9.81 18.35 14.35
N ALA A 29 -10.51 17.31 13.91
CA ALA A 29 -11.92 17.35 13.57
C ALA A 29 -12.85 17.30 14.80
N GLY A 30 -12.32 17.03 16.00
CA GLY A 30 -13.14 16.85 17.21
C GLY A 30 -14.04 15.61 17.16
N LEU A 31 -13.78 14.66 16.25
CA LEU A 31 -14.61 13.48 16.05
C LEU A 31 -14.40 12.46 17.17
N LYS A 32 -15.45 12.23 17.97
CA LYS A 32 -15.45 11.20 19.01
C LYS A 32 -15.61 9.81 18.38
N ALA A 33 -14.82 8.85 18.84
CA ALA A 33 -15.04 7.44 18.47
C ALA A 33 -16.45 6.99 18.89
N PRO A 34 -17.14 6.13 18.11
CA PRO A 34 -16.69 5.41 16.92
C PRO A 34 -16.93 6.13 15.59
N ALA A 35 -17.22 7.44 15.59
CA ALA A 35 -17.54 8.16 14.35
C ALA A 35 -16.40 8.05 13.31
N ILE A 36 -16.79 7.83 12.05
CA ILE A 36 -15.90 7.75 10.87
C ILE A 36 -16.29 8.74 9.76
N SER A 37 -17.23 9.63 10.05
CA SER A 37 -17.69 10.69 9.16
C SER A 37 -17.99 11.96 9.95
N GLY A 38 -18.10 13.08 9.25
CA GLY A 38 -18.43 14.39 9.83
C GLY A 38 -17.33 15.45 9.67
N ASP A 39 -16.19 15.09 9.09
CA ASP A 39 -15.18 16.05 8.62
C ASP A 39 -14.53 15.52 7.35
N GLU A 40 -14.59 16.30 6.28
CA GLU A 40 -14.14 15.87 4.95
C GLU A 40 -12.64 15.58 4.91
N ARG A 41 -11.82 16.36 5.65
CA ARG A 41 -10.36 16.16 5.67
C ARG A 41 -10.00 14.85 6.37
N PHE A 42 -10.66 14.56 7.49
CA PHE A 42 -10.56 13.30 8.19
C PHE A 42 -10.99 12.14 7.29
N GLU A 43 -12.15 12.24 6.64
CA GLU A 43 -12.67 11.18 5.77
C GLU A 43 -11.70 10.85 4.63
N ARG A 44 -11.10 11.87 4.01
CA ARG A 44 -10.09 11.68 2.95
C ARG A 44 -8.87 10.90 3.45
N ILE A 45 -8.26 11.30 4.57
CA ILE A 45 -7.09 10.58 5.11
C ILE A 45 -7.47 9.18 5.64
N TYR A 46 -8.65 9.04 6.24
CA TYR A 46 -9.18 7.75 6.68
C TYR A 46 -9.31 6.78 5.51
N ARG A 47 -9.86 7.22 4.37
CA ARG A 47 -9.93 6.39 3.15
C ARG A 47 -8.56 6.06 2.56
N VAL A 48 -7.56 6.94 2.69
CA VAL A 48 -6.17 6.61 2.32
C VAL A 48 -5.62 5.48 3.20
N HIS A 49 -5.84 5.56 4.52
CA HIS A 49 -5.36 4.56 5.47
C HIS A 49 -6.02 3.19 5.24
N VAL A 50 -7.36 3.14 5.15
CA VAL A 50 -8.09 1.88 4.92
C VAL A 50 -7.75 1.27 3.55
N ASN A 51 -7.68 2.07 2.48
CA ASN A 51 -7.29 1.53 1.18
C ASN A 51 -5.84 1.04 1.15
N THR A 52 -4.96 1.63 1.95
CA THR A 52 -3.60 1.12 2.10
C THR A 52 -3.60 -0.21 2.84
N LEU A 53 -4.44 -0.40 3.86
CA LEU A 53 -4.61 -1.69 4.54
C LEU A 53 -5.08 -2.79 3.59
N GLU A 54 -6.13 -2.52 2.82
CA GLU A 54 -6.68 -3.45 1.82
C GLU A 54 -5.60 -3.91 0.82
N MET A 55 -4.74 -2.99 0.42
CA MET A 55 -3.68 -3.28 -0.55
C MET A 55 -2.45 -3.93 0.06
N LEU A 56 -2.12 -3.59 1.31
CA LEU A 56 -1.04 -4.22 2.04
C LEU A 56 -1.30 -5.72 2.24
N ALA A 57 -2.57 -6.09 2.46
CA ALA A 57 -3.02 -7.48 2.61
C ALA A 57 -2.72 -8.34 1.36
N ALA A 58 -2.81 -7.76 0.17
CA ALA A 58 -2.41 -8.44 -1.07
C ALA A 58 -0.91 -8.30 -1.34
N PHE A 59 -0.35 -7.11 -1.12
CA PHE A 59 1.03 -6.78 -1.47
C PHE A 59 2.07 -7.61 -0.71
N LEU A 60 1.99 -7.68 0.63
CA LEU A 60 3.04 -8.33 1.43
C LEU A 60 3.19 -9.83 1.12
N PRO A 61 2.11 -10.65 1.09
CA PRO A 61 2.24 -12.06 0.73
C PRO A 61 2.82 -12.23 -0.67
N SER A 62 2.34 -11.47 -1.65
CA SER A 62 2.83 -11.54 -3.03
C SER A 62 4.29 -11.15 -3.16
N LEU A 63 4.72 -10.09 -2.47
CA LEU A 63 6.11 -9.65 -2.45
C LEU A 63 7.04 -10.75 -1.90
N PHE A 64 6.70 -11.33 -0.75
CA PHE A 64 7.55 -12.34 -0.12
C PHE A 64 7.54 -13.67 -0.88
N ILE A 65 6.41 -14.11 -1.41
CA ILE A 65 6.33 -15.35 -2.20
C ILE A 65 7.08 -15.17 -3.53
N ALA A 66 6.83 -14.07 -4.27
CA ALA A 66 7.56 -13.80 -5.50
C ALA A 66 9.08 -13.72 -5.26
N GLY A 67 9.50 -13.15 -4.12
CA GLY A 67 10.90 -13.07 -3.71
C GLY A 67 11.62 -14.40 -3.54
N LYS A 68 10.89 -15.50 -3.30
CA LYS A 68 11.47 -16.85 -3.19
C LYS A 68 11.79 -17.48 -4.54
N HIS A 69 11.04 -17.10 -5.58
CA HIS A 69 11.07 -17.80 -6.87
C HIS A 69 11.66 -16.96 -8.01
N TRP A 70 11.76 -15.64 -7.85
CA TRP A 70 12.19 -14.72 -8.90
C TRP A 70 13.38 -13.87 -8.48
N SER A 71 14.00 -13.18 -9.44
CA SER A 71 15.12 -12.28 -9.20
C SER A 71 14.79 -11.26 -8.10
N PRO A 72 15.60 -11.20 -7.02
CA PRO A 72 15.33 -10.29 -5.90
C PRO A 72 15.30 -8.81 -6.31
N VAL A 73 16.07 -8.44 -7.33
CA VAL A 73 16.11 -7.08 -7.86
C VAL A 73 14.80 -6.73 -8.55
N VAL A 74 14.28 -7.64 -9.39
CA VAL A 74 13.01 -7.42 -10.12
C VAL A 74 11.85 -7.29 -9.14
N VAL A 75 11.76 -8.19 -8.15
CA VAL A 75 10.72 -8.15 -7.11
C VAL A 75 10.82 -6.85 -6.29
N ALA A 76 12.04 -6.43 -5.93
CA ALA A 76 12.25 -5.18 -5.23
C ALA A 76 11.84 -3.94 -6.04
N VAL A 77 12.06 -3.92 -7.36
CA VAL A 77 11.60 -2.81 -8.22
C VAL A 77 10.08 -2.67 -8.17
N PHE A 78 9.32 -3.76 -8.30
CA PHE A 78 7.86 -3.71 -8.17
C PHE A 78 7.41 -3.22 -6.79
N GLY A 79 8.08 -3.68 -5.74
CA GLY A 79 7.81 -3.22 -4.38
C GLY A 79 8.13 -1.74 -4.14
N LEU A 80 9.19 -1.22 -4.76
CA LEU A 80 9.51 0.21 -4.70
C LEU A 80 8.46 1.06 -5.44
N ILE A 81 8.00 0.61 -6.62
CA ILE A 81 6.92 1.29 -7.36
C ILE A 81 5.66 1.37 -6.51
N TYR A 82 5.30 0.29 -5.79
CA TYR A 82 4.18 0.30 -4.84
C TYR A 82 4.34 1.38 -3.76
N LEU A 83 5.51 1.46 -3.11
CA LEU A 83 5.78 2.43 -2.05
C LEU A 83 5.61 3.88 -2.54
N ILE A 84 6.17 4.18 -3.71
CA ILE A 84 6.05 5.50 -4.34
C ILE A 84 4.59 5.77 -4.70
N GLY A 85 3.92 4.79 -5.31
CA GLY A 85 2.51 4.87 -5.69
C GLY A 85 1.60 5.25 -4.52
N ARG A 86 1.87 4.71 -3.32
CA ARG A 86 1.11 5.02 -2.10
C ARG A 86 1.29 6.46 -1.63
N PHE A 87 2.50 7.01 -1.69
CA PHE A 87 2.71 8.43 -1.38
C PHE A 87 2.04 9.35 -2.41
N VAL A 88 2.09 8.99 -3.69
CA VAL A 88 1.39 9.72 -4.77
C VAL A 88 -0.13 9.64 -4.55
N TYR A 89 -0.66 8.46 -4.22
CA TYR A 89 -2.08 8.25 -3.92
C TYR A 89 -2.53 9.14 -2.76
N TRP A 90 -1.80 9.13 -1.64
CA TRP A 90 -2.08 9.97 -0.48
C TRP A 90 -2.14 11.46 -0.82
N ARG A 91 -1.12 11.98 -1.49
CA ARG A 91 -1.04 13.40 -1.89
C ARG A 91 -2.16 13.80 -2.86
N ALA A 92 -2.44 12.95 -3.84
CA ALA A 92 -3.52 13.16 -4.79
C ALA A 92 -4.88 13.14 -4.09
N TYR A 93 -5.14 12.16 -3.21
CA TYR A 93 -6.40 12.03 -2.51
C TYR A 93 -6.74 13.23 -1.64
N ILE A 94 -5.74 13.72 -0.87
CA ILE A 94 -5.94 14.86 0.01
C ILE A 94 -6.22 16.14 -0.79
N SER A 95 -5.49 16.37 -1.88
CA SER A 95 -5.65 17.57 -2.71
C SER A 95 -6.94 17.56 -3.52
N ASN A 96 -7.16 16.51 -4.32
CA ASN A 96 -8.37 16.32 -5.11
C ASN A 96 -8.65 14.80 -5.24
N PRO A 97 -9.71 14.29 -4.57
CA PRO A 97 -10.07 12.87 -4.61
C PRO A 97 -10.22 12.27 -6.01
N ASP A 98 -10.58 13.05 -7.03
CA ASP A 98 -10.74 12.56 -8.40
C ASP A 98 -9.40 12.25 -9.07
N LYS A 99 -8.30 12.89 -8.63
CA LYS A 99 -6.94 12.67 -9.15
C LYS A 99 -6.25 11.45 -8.56
N ARG A 100 -6.88 10.74 -7.62
CA ARG A 100 -6.29 9.59 -6.92
C ARG A 100 -5.97 8.38 -7.82
N ARG A 101 -6.62 8.29 -8.98
CA ARG A 101 -6.57 7.10 -9.86
C ARG A 101 -5.14 6.73 -10.27
N PHE A 102 -4.32 7.73 -10.59
CA PHE A 102 -2.94 7.49 -11.01
C PHE A 102 -2.09 6.86 -9.90
N GLY A 103 -2.10 7.45 -8.69
CA GLY A 103 -1.38 6.87 -7.54
C GLY A 103 -1.91 5.48 -7.14
N PHE A 104 -3.21 5.27 -7.30
CA PHE A 104 -3.81 3.95 -7.08
C PHE A 104 -3.28 2.92 -8.08
N MET A 105 -3.22 3.25 -9.38
CA MET A 105 -2.68 2.36 -10.41
C MET A 105 -1.19 2.03 -10.19
N LEU A 106 -0.40 3.01 -9.76
CA LEU A 106 1.01 2.81 -9.38
C LEU A 106 1.19 1.86 -8.18
N SER A 107 0.13 1.60 -7.43
CA SER A 107 0.17 0.64 -6.32
C SER A 107 -0.46 -0.71 -6.71
N MET A 108 -1.55 -0.67 -7.46
CA MET A 108 -2.32 -1.86 -7.85
C MET A 108 -1.59 -2.69 -8.91
N LEU A 109 -1.05 -2.07 -9.96
CA LEU A 109 -0.41 -2.80 -11.07
C LEU A 109 0.85 -3.56 -10.63
N PRO A 110 1.78 -2.99 -9.83
CA PRO A 110 2.90 -3.76 -9.29
C PRO A 110 2.44 -4.89 -8.38
N THR A 111 1.39 -4.68 -7.57
CA THR A 111 0.84 -5.73 -6.70
C THR A 111 0.28 -6.89 -7.53
N LEU A 112 -0.46 -6.61 -8.61
CA LEU A 112 -0.97 -7.63 -9.52
C LEU A 112 0.18 -8.38 -10.22
N ALA A 113 1.21 -7.69 -10.67
CA ALA A 113 2.40 -8.33 -11.22
C ALA A 113 3.07 -9.27 -10.20
N LEU A 114 3.23 -8.83 -8.95
CA LEU A 114 3.77 -9.66 -7.88
C LEU A 114 2.88 -10.87 -7.56
N ILE A 115 1.55 -10.73 -7.62
CA ILE A 115 0.62 -11.87 -7.47
C ILE A 115 0.86 -12.91 -8.57
N ILE A 116 0.94 -12.48 -9.83
CA ILE A 116 1.18 -13.37 -10.98
C ILE A 116 2.54 -14.06 -10.83
N MET A 117 3.59 -13.31 -10.47
CA MET A 117 4.91 -13.87 -10.20
C MET A 117 4.85 -14.89 -9.06
N ALA A 118 4.19 -14.57 -7.95
CA ALA A 118 4.07 -15.48 -6.82
C ALA A 118 3.38 -16.81 -7.20
N ILE A 119 2.26 -16.74 -7.94
CA ILE A 119 1.53 -17.93 -8.43
C ILE A 119 2.40 -18.74 -9.40
N GLY A 120 2.98 -18.10 -10.41
CA GLY A 120 3.83 -18.78 -11.40
C GLY A 120 5.06 -19.43 -10.75
N GLY A 121 5.69 -18.74 -9.81
CA GLY A 121 6.82 -19.25 -9.03
C GLY A 121 6.47 -20.50 -8.21
N ALA A 122 5.31 -20.48 -7.55
CA ALA A 122 4.84 -21.62 -6.78
C ALA A 122 4.53 -22.83 -7.68
N ILE A 123 3.87 -22.61 -8.83
CA ILE A 123 3.56 -23.68 -9.80
C ILE A 123 4.85 -24.32 -10.35
N MET A 124 5.84 -23.51 -10.74
CA MET A 124 7.12 -24.01 -11.24
C MET A 124 7.90 -24.83 -10.21
N ALA A 125 7.72 -24.55 -8.91
CA ALA A 125 8.38 -25.29 -7.84
C ALA A 125 7.71 -26.63 -7.48
N MET A 126 6.53 -26.92 -8.03
CA MET A 126 5.81 -28.19 -7.83
C MET A 126 6.14 -29.25 -8.88
N GLN A 127 6.89 -28.88 -9.91
CA GLN A 127 7.34 -29.76 -11.00
C GLN A 127 8.77 -30.25 -10.74
#